data_AF-A0A352Z0Y7-F1
#
_entry.id   AF-A0A352Z0Y7-F1
#
_cell.length_a   1.000
_cell.length_b   1.000
_cell.length_c   1.000
_cell.angle_alpha   90.00
_cell.angle_beta   90.00
_cell.angle_gamma   90.00
#
_symmetry.space_group_name_H-M   'P 1'
#
loop_
_entity.id
_entity.type
_entity.pdbx_description
1 polymer ?
#
loop_
_entity_poly.entity_id
_entity_poly.type
_entity_poly.pdbx_seq_one_letter_code
_entity_poly.pdbx_strand_id
1 'polypeptide(L)'
;MRYILPVLLLLLSITLKSQTSLTIEGKTYTNSDATWMGVSIARSVPTSFTFKNNSITSLNTFGYMLQAGDEGIAGTNNNLDGAIITGNKFVWTGSDMKSITHGLFTGQNINTVIRYNYLDRVPMGIIRKSANNMVNTAGGVAYNIIKSGAVGINIKGMSNVNVYNNTLYTDRTTSETWRGLIYIYTHIDVTPNSVSHGTKIYNNIFYTKHQTYCIQVDDIESTIGLESDYNIFYCESGTPVFYYCGSRKTFAEWQALGYDTHSKVINPNFKDLVNFVPAARLDYGKDLGSAWTKGLSVNARWGTTDPETANQNGKWQVGAIVYKEVITQPAPIPVYTGSIINNATPSRLEMTYNLTLANIVPAASAFTVKVNNVTRNVSSIAISGTKVLLTLASSVSYGDAITVAYTKPSANPLQ
;
A
#
# COMPACT_ATOMS: atom_id res chain seq x y z
N MET A 1 11.45 21.11 -66.94
CA MET A 1 10.65 21.65 -65.82
C MET A 1 11.04 20.91 -64.55
N ARG A 2 11.79 21.54 -63.65
CA ARG A 2 12.10 21.02 -62.31
C ARG A 2 11.18 21.72 -61.32
N TYR A 3 10.26 20.99 -60.71
CA TYR A 3 9.40 21.53 -59.66
C TYR A 3 10.15 21.45 -58.32
N ILE A 4 10.47 22.60 -57.75
CA ILE A 4 10.97 22.73 -56.38
C ILE A 4 9.74 22.85 -55.49
N LEU A 5 9.54 21.87 -54.61
CA LEU A 5 8.49 21.88 -53.58
C LEU A 5 9.02 22.67 -52.37
N PRO A 6 8.38 23.77 -51.93
CA PRO A 6 8.78 24.43 -50.69
C PRO A 6 8.21 23.64 -49.50
N VAL A 7 9.08 23.06 -48.68
CA VAL A 7 8.69 22.49 -47.39
C VAL A 7 8.48 23.65 -46.41
N LEU A 8 7.21 23.92 -46.08
CA LEU A 8 6.82 24.88 -45.06
C LEU A 8 7.05 24.24 -43.68
N LEU A 9 8.13 24.61 -42.98
CA LEU A 9 8.31 24.26 -41.57
C LEU A 9 7.32 25.08 -40.72
N LEU A 10 6.22 24.44 -40.30
CA LEU A 10 5.36 24.95 -39.23
C LEU A 10 6.10 24.77 -37.89
N LEU A 11 6.75 25.83 -37.43
CA LEU A 11 7.19 25.96 -36.04
C LEU A 11 5.94 26.09 -35.16
N LEU A 12 5.50 24.98 -34.54
CA LEU A 12 4.56 25.05 -33.42
C LEU A 12 5.24 25.80 -32.28
N SER A 13 4.91 27.08 -32.13
CA SER A 13 5.23 27.86 -30.94
C SER A 13 4.37 27.34 -29.78
N ILE A 14 4.85 26.32 -29.08
CA ILE A 14 4.29 25.92 -27.79
C ILE A 14 4.56 27.10 -26.85
N THR A 15 3.55 27.91 -26.60
CA THR A 15 3.61 28.94 -25.56
C THR A 15 3.63 28.23 -24.21
N LEU A 16 4.83 27.89 -23.74
CA LEU A 16 5.08 27.53 -22.36
C LEU A 16 4.74 28.76 -21.52
N LYS A 17 3.49 28.86 -21.06
CA LYS A 17 3.16 29.82 -20.01
C LYS A 17 4.02 29.47 -18.80
N SER A 18 4.69 30.47 -18.22
CA SER A 18 5.41 30.31 -16.96
C SER A 18 4.42 29.79 -15.91
N GLN A 19 4.58 28.53 -15.50
CA GLN A 19 3.77 27.93 -14.45
C GLN A 19 4.37 28.35 -13.11
N THR A 20 3.56 28.92 -12.22
CA THR A 20 4.02 29.17 -10.85
C THR A 20 4.32 27.85 -10.17
N SER A 21 5.38 27.74 -9.37
CA SER A 21 5.64 26.54 -8.55
C SER A 21 5.37 26.86 -7.10
N LEU A 22 4.56 26.02 -6.43
CA LEU A 22 4.21 26.19 -5.02
C LEU A 22 4.33 24.87 -4.27
N THR A 23 5.25 24.83 -3.31
CA THR A 23 5.36 23.72 -2.35
C THR A 23 5.06 24.23 -0.95
N ILE A 24 4.09 23.60 -0.29
CA ILE A 24 3.81 23.81 1.13
C ILE A 24 4.16 22.53 1.88
N GLU A 25 5.19 22.61 2.72
CA GLU A 25 5.75 21.47 3.43
C GLU A 25 5.96 21.72 4.93
N GLY A 26 5.70 20.70 5.74
CA GLY A 26 6.06 20.69 7.16
C GLY A 26 5.26 21.67 8.02
N LYS A 27 4.13 22.20 7.53
CA LYS A 27 3.32 23.19 8.24
C LYS A 27 2.29 22.54 9.15
N THR A 28 1.98 23.21 10.25
CA THR A 28 0.89 22.84 11.17
C THR A 28 -0.16 23.93 11.14
N TYR A 29 -1.43 23.54 10.96
CA TYR A 29 -2.59 24.40 10.97
C TYR A 29 -3.58 23.91 12.02
N THR A 30 -4.11 24.83 12.82
CA THR A 30 -5.14 24.55 13.82
C THR A 30 -6.29 25.52 13.66
N ASN A 31 -7.52 25.02 13.68
CA ASN A 31 -8.73 25.85 13.62
C ASN A 31 -9.74 25.42 14.67
N SER A 32 -10.30 26.41 15.38
CA SER A 32 -11.37 26.22 16.37
C SER A 32 -12.72 26.82 15.93
N ASP A 33 -12.78 27.48 14.78
CA ASP A 33 -14.01 28.12 14.32
C ASP A 33 -14.94 27.11 13.64
N ALA A 34 -16.24 27.28 13.85
CA ALA A 34 -17.27 26.43 13.21
C ALA A 34 -17.26 26.59 11.68
N THR A 35 -16.95 27.78 11.17
CA THR A 35 -16.83 28.08 9.75
C THR A 35 -15.37 28.41 9.44
N TRP A 36 -14.75 27.62 8.57
CA TRP A 36 -13.38 27.88 8.13
C TRP A 36 -13.23 27.50 6.66
N MET A 37 -12.61 28.36 5.86
CA MET A 37 -12.36 28.10 4.44
C MET A 37 -11.15 27.19 4.20
N GLY A 38 -10.59 26.63 5.28
CA GLY A 38 -9.42 25.77 5.24
C GLY A 38 -8.15 26.52 4.92
N VAL A 39 -7.08 25.75 4.74
CA VAL A 39 -5.89 26.19 4.03
C VAL A 39 -6.29 26.37 2.56
N SER A 40 -6.57 27.61 2.15
CA SER A 40 -7.00 27.91 0.79
C SER A 40 -5.79 28.14 -0.13
N ILE A 41 -5.66 27.29 -1.15
CA ILE A 41 -4.53 27.33 -2.07
C ILE A 41 -4.77 28.35 -3.16
N ALA A 42 -3.77 29.20 -3.41
CA ALA A 42 -3.79 30.16 -4.50
C ALA A 42 -3.84 29.46 -5.86
N ARG A 43 -4.73 29.93 -6.74
CA ARG A 43 -5.05 29.30 -8.03
C ARG A 43 -5.47 30.29 -9.12
N SER A 44 -5.15 31.58 -8.95
CA SER A 44 -5.48 32.60 -9.94
C SER A 44 -4.73 32.43 -11.27
N VAL A 45 -3.63 31.67 -11.25
CA VAL A 45 -2.81 31.30 -12.42
C VAL A 45 -2.46 29.81 -12.37
N PRO A 46 -2.14 29.17 -13.52
CA PRO A 46 -1.63 27.81 -13.54
C PRO A 46 -0.42 27.64 -12.61
N THR A 47 -0.52 26.67 -11.69
CA THR A 47 0.44 26.45 -10.62
C THR A 47 0.74 24.96 -10.46
N SER A 48 2.02 24.60 -10.52
CA SER A 48 2.49 23.26 -10.15
C SER A 48 2.54 23.19 -8.63
N PHE A 49 1.60 22.47 -8.03
CA PHE A 49 1.33 22.53 -6.61
C PHE A 49 1.67 21.23 -5.88
N THR A 50 2.42 21.33 -4.78
CA THR A 50 2.66 20.23 -3.85
C THR A 50 2.30 20.64 -2.42
N PHE A 51 1.42 19.87 -1.78
CA PHE A 51 1.10 19.97 -0.35
C PHE A 51 1.59 18.71 0.35
N LYS A 52 2.70 18.78 1.10
CA LYS A 52 3.31 17.59 1.68
C LYS A 52 3.68 17.69 3.16
N ASN A 53 3.51 16.60 3.90
CA ASN A 53 3.97 16.49 5.30
C ASN A 53 3.43 17.62 6.20
N ASN A 54 2.21 18.06 5.95
CA ASN A 54 1.54 19.06 6.77
C ASN A 54 0.56 18.39 7.74
N SER A 55 0.26 19.08 8.83
CA SER A 55 -0.77 18.68 9.80
C SER A 55 -1.88 19.73 9.81
N ILE A 56 -3.13 19.30 9.68
CA ILE A 56 -4.31 20.17 9.85
C ILE A 56 -5.20 19.56 10.92
N THR A 57 -5.43 20.30 12.01
CA THR A 57 -6.40 19.94 13.06
C THR A 57 -7.52 20.97 13.07
N SER A 58 -8.78 20.53 12.95
CA SER A 58 -9.92 21.45 12.89
C SER A 58 -11.16 20.88 13.54
N LEU A 59 -12.05 21.73 14.04
CA LEU A 59 -13.39 21.37 14.50
C LEU A 59 -14.52 21.92 13.63
N ASN A 60 -14.20 22.61 12.53
CA ASN A 60 -15.19 23.28 11.71
C ASN A 60 -16.31 22.34 11.23
N THR A 61 -17.54 22.84 11.25
CA THR A 61 -18.73 22.15 10.75
C THR A 61 -19.10 22.59 9.34
N PHE A 62 -18.53 23.70 8.88
CA PHE A 62 -18.71 24.24 7.53
C PHE A 62 -17.38 24.69 6.89
N GLY A 63 -17.30 24.57 5.57
CA GLY A 63 -16.14 24.94 4.76
C GLY A 63 -15.16 23.79 4.54
N TYR A 64 -13.86 24.03 4.73
CA TYR A 64 -12.80 23.10 4.36
C TYR A 64 -11.73 22.97 5.46
N MET A 65 -10.94 21.89 5.42
CA MET A 65 -9.65 21.81 6.09
C MET A 65 -8.52 22.19 5.12
N LEU A 66 -8.52 21.61 3.92
CA LEU A 66 -7.70 22.02 2.77
C LEU A 66 -8.62 22.31 1.58
N GLN A 67 -8.58 23.55 1.10
CA GLN A 67 -9.25 23.95 -0.13
C GLN A 67 -8.19 24.05 -1.24
N ALA A 68 -8.00 22.96 -1.98
CA ALA A 68 -7.15 22.85 -3.17
C ALA A 68 -8.01 22.73 -4.44
N GLY A 69 -9.21 23.32 -4.47
CA GLY A 69 -10.07 23.36 -5.65
C GLY A 69 -11.01 24.57 -5.69
N ASP A 70 -11.82 24.62 -6.74
CA ASP A 70 -13.00 25.49 -6.83
C ASP A 70 -14.27 24.66 -6.57
N GLU A 71 -15.34 25.28 -6.05
CA GLU A 71 -16.62 24.58 -5.83
C GLU A 71 -17.42 24.33 -7.11
N GLY A 72 -17.25 25.20 -8.10
CA GLY A 72 -18.00 25.20 -9.35
C GLY A 72 -17.20 25.81 -10.49
N ILE A 73 -17.89 26.03 -11.61
CA ILE A 73 -17.27 26.54 -12.84
C ILE A 73 -16.68 27.93 -12.58
N ALA A 74 -15.38 28.10 -12.84
CA ALA A 74 -14.65 29.35 -12.69
C ALA A 74 -13.48 29.43 -13.66
N GLY A 75 -13.01 30.66 -13.97
CA GLY A 75 -11.82 30.87 -14.81
C GLY A 75 -10.52 30.34 -14.21
N THR A 76 -10.55 29.92 -12.94
CA THR A 76 -9.44 29.30 -12.21
C THR A 76 -9.46 27.78 -12.22
N ASN A 77 -10.50 27.16 -12.81
CA ASN A 77 -10.59 25.72 -12.89
C ASN A 77 -9.38 25.15 -13.65
N ASN A 78 -8.91 24.01 -13.17
CA ASN A 78 -7.72 23.31 -13.65
C ASN A 78 -6.39 24.05 -13.52
N ASN A 79 -6.32 25.19 -12.82
CA ASN A 79 -5.04 25.84 -12.57
C ASN A 79 -4.13 25.05 -11.61
N LEU A 80 -4.65 24.03 -10.91
CA LEU A 80 -3.87 23.08 -10.10
C LEU A 80 -3.86 21.66 -10.70
N ASP A 81 -3.96 21.53 -12.03
CA ASP A 81 -3.80 20.26 -12.74
C ASP A 81 -2.53 19.53 -12.27
N GLY A 82 -2.68 18.25 -11.93
CA GLY A 82 -1.54 17.43 -11.52
C GLY A 82 -1.05 17.71 -10.09
N ALA A 83 -1.79 18.45 -9.28
CA ALA A 83 -1.42 18.74 -7.89
C ALA A 83 -1.06 17.47 -7.09
N ILE A 84 -0.03 17.56 -6.24
CA ILE A 84 0.44 16.46 -5.41
C ILE A 84 0.10 16.75 -3.95
N ILE A 85 -0.73 15.91 -3.33
CA ILE A 85 -1.11 16.04 -1.92
C ILE A 85 -0.67 14.76 -1.21
N THR A 86 0.43 14.84 -0.44
CA THR A 86 1.11 13.63 0.05
C THR A 86 1.63 13.70 1.49
N GLY A 87 1.55 12.61 2.25
CA GLY A 87 2.16 12.54 3.58
C GLY A 87 1.52 13.44 4.64
N ASN A 88 0.33 14.00 4.39
CA ASN A 88 -0.32 14.94 5.30
C ASN A 88 -1.17 14.21 6.35
N LYS A 89 -1.36 14.85 7.50
CA LYS A 89 -2.25 14.39 8.58
C LYS A 89 -3.40 15.37 8.75
N PHE A 90 -4.63 14.88 8.63
CA PHE A 90 -5.84 15.63 8.90
C PHE A 90 -6.54 15.01 10.12
N VAL A 91 -6.81 15.82 11.13
CA VAL A 91 -7.55 15.40 12.32
C VAL A 91 -8.74 16.32 12.50
N TRP A 92 -9.94 15.75 12.46
CA TRP A 92 -11.14 16.50 12.79
C TRP A 92 -11.57 16.19 14.23
N THR A 93 -11.67 17.23 15.06
CA THR A 93 -11.93 17.13 16.51
C THR A 93 -13.36 17.52 16.89
N GLY A 94 -14.21 17.82 15.90
CA GLY A 94 -15.61 18.13 16.17
C GLY A 94 -16.42 16.92 16.65
N SER A 95 -17.62 17.21 17.15
CA SER A 95 -18.58 16.23 17.67
C SER A 95 -19.83 16.07 16.81
N ASP A 96 -20.12 17.01 15.91
CA ASP A 96 -21.29 16.95 15.03
C ASP A 96 -21.11 15.88 13.93
N MET A 97 -21.75 14.74 14.13
CA MET A 97 -21.69 13.62 13.19
C MET A 97 -22.38 13.92 11.85
N LYS A 98 -23.23 14.95 11.78
CA LYS A 98 -23.90 15.41 10.55
C LYS A 98 -23.08 16.47 9.80
N SER A 99 -21.95 16.92 10.34
CA SER A 99 -21.07 17.89 9.72
C SER A 99 -20.72 17.48 8.28
N ILE A 100 -20.73 18.46 7.38
CA ILE A 100 -20.40 18.29 5.96
C ILE A 100 -19.11 19.02 5.59
N THR A 101 -18.29 19.40 6.57
CA THR A 101 -17.00 20.04 6.27
C THR A 101 -16.15 19.16 5.35
N HIS A 102 -15.57 19.78 4.33
CA HIS A 102 -14.69 19.11 3.39
C HIS A 102 -13.28 19.01 3.96
N GLY A 103 -12.74 17.80 4.04
CA GLY A 103 -11.37 17.57 4.48
C GLY A 103 -10.36 18.04 3.45
N LEU A 104 -10.07 17.15 2.50
CA LEU A 104 -9.16 17.37 1.39
C LEU A 104 -10.00 17.62 0.14
N PHE A 105 -10.18 18.89 -0.22
CA PHE A 105 -11.00 19.30 -1.36
C PHE A 105 -10.16 19.66 -2.58
N THR A 106 -10.42 19.00 -3.71
CA THR A 106 -9.68 19.23 -4.97
C THR A 106 -10.61 19.45 -6.16
N GLY A 107 -11.76 20.08 -5.90
CA GLY A 107 -12.77 20.36 -6.92
C GLY A 107 -12.22 21.13 -8.13
N GLN A 108 -12.76 20.82 -9.30
CA GLN A 108 -12.44 21.45 -10.59
C GLN A 108 -10.96 21.41 -10.98
N ASN A 109 -10.21 20.40 -10.57
CA ASN A 109 -8.84 20.17 -11.01
C ASN A 109 -8.68 18.70 -11.39
N ILE A 110 -8.11 18.40 -12.56
CA ILE A 110 -7.83 17.03 -12.98
C ILE A 110 -6.45 16.57 -12.51
N ASN A 111 -6.24 15.26 -12.59
CA ASN A 111 -4.96 14.57 -12.44
C ASN A 111 -4.26 14.72 -11.09
N THR A 112 -4.98 15.15 -10.05
CA THR A 112 -4.43 15.25 -8.70
C THR A 112 -3.93 13.88 -8.20
N VAL A 113 -2.72 13.85 -7.65
CA VAL A 113 -2.12 12.69 -6.98
C VAL A 113 -2.31 12.86 -5.47
N ILE A 114 -3.17 12.03 -4.88
CA ILE A 114 -3.48 12.07 -3.45
C ILE A 114 -3.00 10.78 -2.81
N ARG A 115 -1.86 10.82 -2.11
CA ARG A 115 -1.25 9.61 -1.56
C ARG A 115 -0.64 9.74 -0.18
N TYR A 116 -0.58 8.64 0.57
CA TYR A 116 0.12 8.60 1.86
C TYR A 116 -0.45 9.58 2.89
N ASN A 117 -1.70 10.02 2.77
CA ASN A 117 -2.32 10.91 3.76
C ASN A 117 -3.04 10.08 4.84
N TYR A 118 -3.09 10.63 6.04
CA TYR A 118 -3.83 10.08 7.18
C TYR A 118 -4.97 11.03 7.55
N LEU A 119 -6.22 10.55 7.42
CA LEU A 119 -7.41 11.32 7.76
C LEU A 119 -8.12 10.64 8.93
N ASP A 120 -8.27 11.36 10.05
CA ASP A 120 -8.96 10.88 11.26
C ASP A 120 -10.21 11.69 11.52
N ARG A 121 -11.36 11.01 11.46
CA ARG A 121 -12.72 11.51 11.70
C ARG A 121 -13.17 12.67 10.80
N VAL A 122 -12.39 12.99 9.77
CA VAL A 122 -12.68 14.04 8.79
C VAL A 122 -14.04 13.77 8.14
N PRO A 123 -15.07 14.63 8.31
CA PRO A 123 -16.44 14.30 7.92
C PRO A 123 -16.59 13.97 6.44
N MET A 124 -16.20 14.86 5.54
CA MET A 124 -16.11 14.56 4.12
C MET A 124 -14.63 14.42 3.74
N GLY A 125 -14.09 13.20 3.74
CA GLY A 125 -12.65 12.92 3.68
C GLY A 125 -11.90 13.53 2.48
N ILE A 126 -11.94 12.85 1.33
CA ILE A 126 -11.28 13.28 0.08
C ILE A 126 -12.33 13.55 -0.98
N ILE A 127 -12.33 14.76 -1.55
CA ILE A 127 -13.36 15.21 -2.49
C ILE A 127 -12.76 15.41 -3.88
N ARG A 128 -13.25 14.60 -4.83
CA ARG A 128 -13.02 14.74 -6.27
C ARG A 128 -14.32 15.20 -6.91
N LYS A 129 -14.39 16.48 -7.28
CA LYS A 129 -15.62 17.13 -7.74
C LYS A 129 -15.39 17.83 -9.08
N SER A 130 -16.33 17.69 -10.00
CA SER A 130 -16.42 18.52 -11.20
C SER A 130 -17.87 18.97 -11.44
N ALA A 131 -18.02 20.11 -12.12
CA ALA A 131 -19.29 20.72 -12.47
C ALA A 131 -19.48 20.85 -13.99
N ASN A 132 -18.55 20.30 -14.78
CA ASN A 132 -18.44 20.50 -16.22
C ASN A 132 -17.77 19.30 -16.93
N ASN A 133 -18.05 18.08 -16.46
CA ASN A 133 -17.60 16.81 -17.03
C ASN A 133 -16.07 16.67 -17.16
N MET A 134 -15.32 17.08 -16.15
CA MET A 134 -13.87 16.87 -16.16
C MET A 134 -13.51 15.38 -16.12
N VAL A 135 -12.50 15.01 -16.91
CA VAL A 135 -12.00 13.65 -17.04
C VAL A 135 -10.54 13.61 -16.66
N ASN A 136 -10.17 12.78 -15.68
CA ASN A 136 -8.76 12.56 -15.39
C ASN A 136 -8.11 11.72 -16.50
N THR A 137 -6.89 12.09 -16.87
CA THR A 137 -5.99 11.31 -17.75
C THR A 137 -4.83 10.70 -16.98
N ALA A 138 -4.60 11.17 -15.75
CA ALA A 138 -3.58 10.68 -14.82
C ALA A 138 -4.04 10.90 -13.36
N GLY A 139 -3.12 10.72 -12.42
CA GLY A 139 -3.41 10.90 -11.00
C GLY A 139 -4.25 9.78 -10.38
N GLY A 140 -4.67 9.99 -9.14
CA GLY A 140 -5.43 9.01 -8.37
C GLY A 140 -5.34 9.23 -6.87
N VAL A 141 -6.24 8.55 -6.15
CA VAL A 141 -6.31 8.49 -4.69
C VAL A 141 -5.74 7.16 -4.26
N ALA A 142 -4.51 7.13 -3.75
CA ALA A 142 -3.85 5.87 -3.45
C ALA A 142 -3.04 5.83 -2.16
N TYR A 143 -2.98 4.66 -1.50
CA TYR A 143 -2.16 4.47 -0.30
C TYR A 143 -2.45 5.46 0.83
N ASN A 144 -3.70 5.92 0.97
CA ASN A 144 -4.14 6.74 2.10
C ASN A 144 -4.77 5.88 3.19
N ILE A 145 -4.68 6.33 4.44
CA ILE A 145 -5.43 5.78 5.57
C ILE A 145 -6.54 6.77 5.92
N ILE A 146 -7.79 6.32 5.84
CA ILE A 146 -8.98 7.16 6.04
C ILE A 146 -9.87 6.50 7.09
N LYS A 147 -10.01 7.16 8.24
CA LYS A 147 -10.61 6.60 9.44
C LYS A 147 -11.82 7.43 9.90
N SER A 148 -12.98 6.80 10.02
CA SER A 148 -14.16 7.28 10.78
C SER A 148 -14.80 8.60 10.29
N GLY A 149 -14.60 8.97 9.03
CA GLY A 149 -15.35 10.06 8.38
C GLY A 149 -16.81 9.68 8.06
N ALA A 150 -17.64 10.65 7.70
CA ALA A 150 -18.98 10.39 7.17
C ALA A 150 -18.90 9.73 5.79
N VAL A 151 -17.94 10.16 4.97
CA VAL A 151 -17.51 9.53 3.72
C VAL A 151 -15.98 9.59 3.66
N GLY A 152 -15.34 8.52 3.19
CA GLY A 152 -13.90 8.50 3.03
C GLY A 152 -13.45 9.21 1.76
N ILE A 153 -14.00 8.81 0.61
CA ILE A 153 -13.72 9.37 -0.72
C ILE A 153 -15.04 9.65 -1.42
N ASN A 154 -15.25 10.91 -1.83
CA ASN A 154 -16.46 11.37 -2.49
C ASN A 154 -16.13 11.80 -3.93
N ILE A 155 -16.69 11.09 -4.91
CA ILE A 155 -16.51 11.31 -6.34
C ILE A 155 -17.83 11.87 -6.89
N LYS A 156 -17.84 13.19 -7.15
CA LYS A 156 -19.03 13.96 -7.54
C LYS A 156 -18.83 14.57 -8.93
N GLY A 157 -19.41 13.93 -9.93
CA GLY A 157 -19.39 14.35 -11.32
C GLY A 157 -18.01 14.45 -11.98
N MET A 158 -17.02 13.68 -11.51
CA MET A 158 -15.67 13.67 -12.09
C MET A 158 -15.34 12.28 -12.60
N SER A 159 -14.92 12.20 -13.86
CA SER A 159 -14.66 10.93 -14.53
C SER A 159 -13.20 10.47 -14.40
N ASN A 160 -12.98 9.16 -14.55
CA ASN A 160 -11.69 8.46 -14.46
C ASN A 160 -10.95 8.66 -13.13
N VAL A 161 -11.70 8.73 -12.02
CA VAL A 161 -11.06 8.75 -10.69
C VAL A 161 -10.58 7.34 -10.33
N ASN A 162 -9.26 7.19 -10.22
CA ASN A 162 -8.61 5.96 -9.78
C ASN A 162 -8.49 5.95 -8.24
N VAL A 163 -8.96 4.89 -7.58
CA VAL A 163 -8.93 4.69 -6.13
C VAL A 163 -8.24 3.38 -5.78
N TYR A 164 -6.94 3.44 -5.45
CA TYR A 164 -6.08 2.27 -5.36
C TYR A 164 -5.41 2.08 -4.01
N ASN A 165 -5.38 0.86 -3.48
CA ASN A 165 -4.53 0.57 -2.32
C ASN A 165 -4.77 1.48 -1.10
N ASN A 166 -5.98 1.99 -0.87
CA ASN A 166 -6.29 2.74 0.34
C ASN A 166 -6.75 1.79 1.46
N THR A 167 -6.58 2.22 2.70
CA THR A 167 -7.22 1.57 3.86
C THR A 167 -8.32 2.50 4.37
N LEU A 168 -9.57 2.09 4.20
CA LEU A 168 -10.74 2.83 4.62
C LEU A 168 -11.39 2.11 5.81
N TYR A 169 -11.50 2.81 6.93
CA TYR A 169 -12.11 2.30 8.15
C TYR A 169 -13.26 3.20 8.58
N THR A 170 -14.36 2.62 9.06
CA THR A 170 -15.39 3.35 9.78
C THR A 170 -15.99 2.56 10.93
N ASP A 171 -16.20 3.26 12.03
CA ASP A 171 -17.00 2.84 13.19
C ASP A 171 -18.34 3.57 13.26
N ARG A 172 -18.70 4.34 12.23
CA ARG A 172 -20.02 4.98 12.17
C ARG A 172 -21.12 3.96 11.89
N THR A 173 -22.22 4.10 12.61
CA THR A 173 -23.50 3.42 12.37
C THR A 173 -24.23 4.01 11.15
N THR A 174 -25.23 3.30 10.65
CA THR A 174 -26.09 3.78 9.56
C THR A 174 -26.95 4.99 9.93
N SER A 175 -27.17 5.24 11.22
CA SER A 175 -27.80 6.48 11.71
C SER A 175 -26.85 7.68 11.72
N GLU A 176 -25.53 7.44 11.82
CA GLU A 176 -24.51 8.50 11.83
C GLU A 176 -23.98 8.83 10.44
N THR A 177 -24.04 7.89 9.52
CA THR A 177 -23.81 8.16 8.09
C THR A 177 -24.63 7.23 7.22
N TRP A 178 -25.22 7.81 6.18
CA TRP A 178 -25.86 7.09 5.09
C TRP A 178 -24.91 6.87 3.90
N ARG A 179 -23.74 7.51 3.91
CA ARG A 179 -22.78 7.47 2.81
C ARG A 179 -21.87 6.26 2.91
N GLY A 180 -21.53 5.67 1.77
CA GLY A 180 -20.47 4.68 1.68
C GLY A 180 -19.08 5.26 2.00
N LEU A 181 -18.13 4.40 2.37
CA LEU A 181 -16.72 4.80 2.52
C LEU A 181 -16.16 5.38 1.22
N ILE A 182 -16.58 4.83 0.07
CA ILE A 182 -16.47 5.48 -1.24
C ILE A 182 -17.90 5.80 -1.73
N TYR A 183 -18.13 7.05 -2.14
CA TYR A 183 -19.41 7.49 -2.67
C TYR A 183 -19.25 8.10 -4.07
N ILE A 184 -19.96 7.56 -5.06
CA ILE A 184 -19.83 7.89 -6.49
C ILE A 184 -21.20 8.27 -7.03
N TYR A 185 -21.28 9.46 -7.62
CA TYR A 185 -22.55 9.97 -8.15
C TYR A 185 -22.36 11.10 -9.16
N THR A 186 -23.39 11.31 -9.96
CA THR A 186 -23.54 12.43 -10.88
C THR A 186 -23.76 13.72 -10.08
N HIS A 187 -23.07 14.79 -10.45
CA HIS A 187 -23.29 16.12 -9.90
C HIS A 187 -24.54 16.74 -10.53
N ILE A 188 -25.64 16.68 -9.80
CA ILE A 188 -26.95 17.18 -10.24
C ILE A 188 -27.26 18.61 -9.77
N ASP A 189 -26.42 19.20 -8.91
CA ASP A 189 -26.57 20.59 -8.46
C ASP A 189 -26.23 21.62 -9.57
N VAL A 190 -25.82 21.15 -10.76
CA VAL A 190 -25.40 21.98 -11.90
C VAL A 190 -26.11 21.53 -13.16
N THR A 191 -26.30 22.45 -14.12
CA THR A 191 -26.92 22.16 -15.42
C THR A 191 -26.01 22.66 -16.55
N PRO A 192 -25.62 21.81 -17.51
CA PRO A 192 -25.89 20.36 -17.55
C PRO A 192 -25.20 19.60 -16.40
N ASN A 193 -25.75 18.45 -16.03
CA ASN A 193 -25.18 17.59 -14.98
C ASN A 193 -23.73 17.19 -15.35
N SER A 194 -22.91 16.97 -14.32
CA SER A 194 -21.53 16.47 -14.47
C SER A 194 -21.44 15.00 -14.05
N VAL A 195 -20.85 14.12 -14.85
CA VAL A 195 -20.89 12.65 -14.66
C VAL A 195 -19.59 12.06 -14.10
N SER A 196 -19.71 10.91 -13.44
CA SER A 196 -18.59 10.20 -12.76
C SER A 196 -18.18 8.89 -13.43
N HIS A 197 -18.06 8.88 -14.76
CA HIS A 197 -17.73 7.69 -15.53
C HIS A 197 -16.33 7.17 -15.23
N GLY A 198 -16.08 5.89 -15.51
CA GLY A 198 -14.72 5.34 -15.55
C GLY A 198 -14.03 5.24 -14.19
N THR A 199 -14.75 5.33 -13.08
CA THR A 199 -14.16 5.18 -11.74
C THR A 199 -13.59 3.78 -11.57
N LYS A 200 -12.37 3.67 -11.05
CA LYS A 200 -11.67 2.38 -10.84
C LYS A 200 -11.30 2.20 -9.39
N ILE A 201 -11.68 1.06 -8.79
CA ILE A 201 -11.50 0.77 -7.36
C ILE A 201 -10.79 -0.56 -7.19
N TYR A 202 -9.49 -0.52 -6.92
CA TYR A 202 -8.66 -1.72 -6.83
C TYR A 202 -7.80 -1.78 -5.57
N ASN A 203 -7.58 -2.99 -5.06
CA ASN A 203 -6.62 -3.27 -3.99
C ASN A 203 -6.88 -2.52 -2.67
N ASN A 204 -8.07 -1.98 -2.43
CA ASN A 204 -8.36 -1.26 -1.20
C ASN A 204 -8.75 -2.24 -0.07
N ILE A 205 -8.55 -1.83 1.18
CA ILE A 205 -9.14 -2.50 2.34
C ILE A 205 -10.30 -1.64 2.84
N PHE A 206 -11.48 -2.24 2.93
CA PHE A 206 -12.67 -1.65 3.55
C PHE A 206 -12.93 -2.38 4.87
N TYR A 207 -12.83 -1.64 5.97
CA TYR A 207 -13.13 -2.15 7.30
C TYR A 207 -14.31 -1.36 7.87
N THR A 208 -15.39 -2.06 8.20
CA THR A 208 -16.57 -1.46 8.83
C THR A 208 -16.83 -2.13 10.17
N LYS A 209 -17.18 -1.38 11.22
CA LYS A 209 -17.71 -1.99 12.45
C LYS A 209 -19.18 -2.38 12.28
N HIS A 210 -19.95 -1.47 11.71
CA HIS A 210 -21.37 -1.62 11.43
C HIS A 210 -21.60 -1.98 9.96
N GLN A 211 -22.79 -2.47 9.59
CA GLN A 211 -23.17 -2.70 8.19
C GLN A 211 -23.47 -1.36 7.46
N THR A 212 -22.51 -0.44 7.53
CA THR A 212 -22.41 0.79 6.77
C THR A 212 -21.82 0.47 5.40
N TYR A 213 -22.21 1.19 4.36
CA TYR A 213 -21.82 0.85 2.99
C TYR A 213 -20.30 0.97 2.77
N CYS A 214 -19.69 -0.06 2.16
CA CYS A 214 -18.30 0.00 1.74
C CYS A 214 -18.16 0.90 0.50
N ILE A 215 -18.95 0.60 -0.53
CA ILE A 215 -19.01 1.38 -1.78
C ILE A 215 -20.47 1.71 -2.04
N GLN A 216 -20.72 2.97 -2.40
CA GLN A 216 -22.03 3.47 -2.81
C GLN A 216 -21.92 4.09 -4.20
N VAL A 217 -22.68 3.54 -5.15
CA VAL A 217 -22.90 4.11 -6.49
C VAL A 217 -24.36 4.55 -6.55
N ASP A 218 -24.59 5.86 -6.65
CA ASP A 218 -25.94 6.41 -6.43
C ASP A 218 -26.86 6.26 -7.64
N ASP A 219 -26.31 6.42 -8.84
CA ASP A 219 -27.05 6.48 -10.09
C ASP A 219 -26.44 5.59 -11.19
N ILE A 220 -27.28 5.20 -12.14
CA ILE A 220 -26.92 4.35 -13.28
C ILE A 220 -25.85 5.02 -14.15
N GLU A 221 -25.91 6.33 -14.31
CA GLU A 221 -24.97 7.08 -15.14
C GLU A 221 -23.52 6.90 -14.64
N SER A 222 -23.33 6.91 -13.33
CA SER A 222 -22.03 6.69 -12.69
C SER A 222 -21.50 5.25 -12.79
N THR A 223 -22.28 4.30 -13.34
CA THR A 223 -21.86 2.91 -13.55
C THR A 223 -21.08 2.71 -14.85
N ILE A 224 -21.14 3.68 -15.78
CA ILE A 224 -20.50 3.59 -17.08
C ILE A 224 -18.98 3.56 -16.91
N GLY A 225 -18.36 2.47 -17.34
CA GLY A 225 -16.92 2.24 -17.21
C GLY A 225 -16.44 2.00 -15.77
N LEU A 226 -17.35 1.77 -14.82
CA LEU A 226 -17.00 1.40 -13.45
C LEU A 226 -16.20 0.09 -13.43
N GLU A 227 -15.09 0.08 -12.71
CA GLU A 227 -14.33 -1.13 -12.39
C GLU A 227 -14.13 -1.21 -10.87
N SER A 228 -14.42 -2.36 -10.25
CA SER A 228 -14.20 -2.55 -8.82
C SER A 228 -13.87 -4.01 -8.50
N ASP A 229 -12.60 -4.29 -8.24
CA ASP A 229 -12.14 -5.67 -8.07
C ASP A 229 -10.86 -5.76 -7.21
N TYR A 230 -10.46 -6.96 -6.79
CA TYR A 230 -9.27 -7.21 -5.96
C TYR A 230 -9.23 -6.42 -4.64
N ASN A 231 -10.39 -6.05 -4.09
CA ASN A 231 -10.49 -5.37 -2.81
C ASN A 231 -10.63 -6.39 -1.66
N ILE A 232 -10.33 -5.96 -0.44
CA ILE A 232 -10.64 -6.71 0.77
C ILE A 232 -11.73 -5.98 1.53
N PHE A 233 -12.78 -6.71 1.88
CA PHE A 233 -13.90 -6.21 2.66
C PHE A 233 -13.98 -6.92 4.01
N TYR A 234 -14.30 -6.18 5.06
CA TYR A 234 -14.53 -6.73 6.39
C TYR A 234 -15.61 -5.92 7.13
N CYS A 235 -16.48 -6.63 7.85
CA CYS A 235 -17.49 -6.03 8.70
C CYS A 235 -17.52 -6.79 10.04
N GLU A 236 -17.38 -6.10 11.18
CA GLU A 236 -17.39 -6.77 12.49
C GLU A 236 -18.79 -7.29 12.87
N SER A 237 -19.84 -6.51 12.57
CA SER A 237 -21.23 -6.83 12.97
C SER A 237 -22.02 -7.61 11.91
N GLY A 238 -21.34 -8.20 10.92
CA GLY A 238 -22.00 -9.01 9.89
C GLY A 238 -21.16 -9.13 8.61
N THR A 239 -21.83 -9.12 7.47
CA THR A 239 -21.17 -9.14 6.16
C THR A 239 -21.06 -7.73 5.59
N PRO A 240 -20.01 -7.43 4.81
CA PRO A 240 -19.89 -6.18 4.07
C PRO A 240 -21.09 -5.93 3.16
N VAL A 241 -21.52 -4.68 3.07
CA VAL A 241 -22.70 -4.27 2.30
C VAL A 241 -22.39 -3.07 1.41
N PHE A 242 -23.19 -2.93 0.37
CA PHE A 242 -23.01 -1.95 -0.69
C PHE A 242 -24.34 -1.27 -0.99
N TYR A 243 -24.27 -0.12 -1.64
CA TYR A 243 -25.45 0.53 -2.20
C TYR A 243 -25.22 0.79 -3.68
N TYR A 244 -26.18 0.37 -4.49
CA TYR A 244 -26.08 0.43 -5.93
C TYR A 244 -27.42 0.83 -6.51
N CYS A 245 -27.45 2.02 -7.12
CA CYS A 245 -28.56 2.57 -7.90
C CYS A 245 -29.93 2.44 -7.18
N GLY A 246 -30.03 2.96 -5.96
CA GLY A 246 -31.28 2.92 -5.19
C GLY A 246 -31.48 1.69 -4.30
N SER A 247 -30.56 0.72 -4.34
CA SER A 247 -30.74 -0.57 -3.64
C SER A 247 -29.52 -0.99 -2.83
N ARG A 248 -29.79 -1.52 -1.63
CA ARG A 248 -28.79 -2.19 -0.81
C ARG A 248 -28.41 -3.54 -1.42
N LYS A 249 -27.12 -3.87 -1.45
CA LYS A 249 -26.59 -5.15 -1.91
C LYS A 249 -25.75 -5.83 -0.83
N THR A 250 -25.86 -7.15 -0.75
CA THR A 250 -24.89 -8.04 -0.10
C THR A 250 -23.62 -8.15 -0.94
N PHE A 251 -22.55 -8.74 -0.40
CA PHE A 251 -21.33 -9.00 -1.16
C PHE A 251 -21.57 -9.92 -2.37
N ALA A 252 -22.37 -10.98 -2.23
CA ALA A 252 -22.68 -11.88 -3.34
C ALA A 252 -23.45 -11.16 -4.47
N GLU A 253 -24.42 -10.32 -4.13
CA GLU A 253 -25.15 -9.51 -5.11
C GLU A 253 -24.26 -8.45 -5.76
N TRP A 254 -23.31 -7.87 -5.02
CA TRP A 254 -22.31 -6.95 -5.57
C TRP A 254 -21.44 -7.66 -6.62
N GLN A 255 -20.93 -8.86 -6.32
CA GLN A 255 -20.18 -9.66 -7.29
C GLN A 255 -21.02 -10.05 -8.50
N ALA A 256 -22.30 -10.35 -8.30
CA ALA A 256 -23.24 -10.68 -9.38
C ALA A 256 -23.51 -9.52 -10.34
N LEU A 257 -23.18 -8.27 -9.97
CA LEU A 257 -23.21 -7.13 -10.91
C LEU A 257 -22.11 -7.22 -11.99
N GLY A 258 -21.11 -8.09 -11.80
CA GLY A 258 -20.06 -8.37 -12.80
C GLY A 258 -18.82 -7.48 -12.72
N TYR A 259 -18.79 -6.49 -11.81
CA TYR A 259 -17.60 -5.63 -11.62
C TYR A 259 -16.49 -6.31 -10.82
N ASP A 260 -16.86 -7.22 -9.91
CA ASP A 260 -16.01 -7.75 -8.85
C ASP A 260 -15.97 -9.29 -8.89
N THR A 261 -14.83 -9.86 -9.26
CA THR A 261 -14.66 -11.32 -9.39
C THR A 261 -13.56 -11.89 -8.50
N HIS A 262 -12.69 -11.03 -7.96
CA HIS A 262 -11.51 -11.42 -7.20
C HIS A 262 -11.46 -10.85 -5.79
N SER A 263 -12.28 -9.85 -5.44
CA SER A 263 -12.33 -9.34 -4.07
C SER A 263 -12.73 -10.43 -3.07
N LYS A 264 -12.35 -10.24 -1.80
CA LYS A 264 -12.60 -11.22 -0.74
C LYS A 264 -13.11 -10.56 0.52
N VAL A 265 -13.92 -11.29 1.27
CA VAL A 265 -14.27 -10.94 2.65
C VAL A 265 -13.23 -11.54 3.59
N ILE A 266 -12.32 -10.73 4.11
CA ILE A 266 -11.19 -11.17 4.95
C ILE A 266 -11.00 -10.17 6.08
N ASN A 267 -10.90 -10.66 7.33
CA ASN A 267 -10.44 -9.82 8.43
C ASN A 267 -8.94 -9.52 8.24
N PRO A 268 -8.54 -8.25 8.03
CA PRO A 268 -7.13 -7.90 7.88
C PRO A 268 -6.31 -8.11 9.17
N ASN A 269 -6.97 -8.37 10.30
CA ASN A 269 -6.38 -8.55 11.62
C ASN A 269 -5.36 -7.44 11.92
N PHE A 270 -5.78 -6.18 11.76
CA PHE A 270 -4.89 -5.05 12.02
C PHE A 270 -4.33 -5.13 13.44
N LYS A 271 -3.03 -4.86 13.59
CA LYS A 271 -2.36 -4.84 14.90
C LYS A 271 -2.97 -3.81 15.84
N ASP A 272 -3.43 -2.70 15.28
CA ASP A 272 -4.16 -1.64 15.94
C ASP A 272 -4.98 -0.82 14.91
N LEU A 273 -5.97 -0.06 15.38
CA LEU A 273 -6.85 0.79 14.56
C LEU A 273 -6.37 2.25 14.47
N VAL A 274 -5.07 2.47 14.67
CA VAL A 274 -4.41 3.77 14.52
C VAL A 274 -3.47 3.72 13.30
N ASN A 275 -2.55 2.77 13.27
CA ASN A 275 -1.56 2.59 12.22
C ASN A 275 -2.06 1.67 11.09
N PHE A 276 -3.09 0.86 11.35
CA PHE A 276 -3.68 -0.07 10.37
C PHE A 276 -2.65 -0.96 9.67
N VAL A 277 -1.67 -1.46 10.43
CA VAL A 277 -0.72 -2.46 9.93
C VAL A 277 -1.40 -3.83 9.98
N PRO A 278 -1.67 -4.50 8.84
CA PRO A 278 -2.25 -5.86 8.85
C PRO A 278 -1.36 -6.82 9.65
N ALA A 279 -1.89 -7.80 10.38
CA ALA A 279 -1.06 -8.75 11.15
C ALA A 279 -0.10 -9.56 10.26
N ALA A 280 -0.50 -9.82 9.02
CA ALA A 280 0.29 -10.51 8.01
C ALA A 280 0.10 -9.84 6.64
N ARG A 281 0.94 -10.20 5.68
CA ARG A 281 0.77 -9.77 4.28
C ARG A 281 -0.60 -10.17 3.74
N LEU A 282 -1.24 -9.25 3.03
CA LEU A 282 -2.51 -9.48 2.34
C LEU A 282 -2.28 -9.50 0.83
N ASP A 283 -1.69 -10.60 0.35
CA ASP A 283 -1.30 -10.81 -1.05
C ASP A 283 -2.52 -11.15 -1.94
N TYR A 284 -3.46 -10.22 -2.04
CA TYR A 284 -4.71 -10.34 -2.81
C TYR A 284 -4.85 -9.26 -3.88
N GLY A 285 -3.82 -8.44 -4.10
CA GLY A 285 -3.86 -7.32 -5.02
C GLY A 285 -3.57 -7.72 -6.47
N LYS A 286 -4.06 -6.87 -7.38
CA LYS A 286 -3.73 -6.82 -8.81
C LYS A 286 -2.51 -5.94 -9.03
N ASP A 287 -1.66 -6.29 -9.99
CA ASP A 287 -0.62 -5.38 -10.46
C ASP A 287 -1.24 -4.18 -11.20
N LEU A 288 -1.06 -2.98 -10.67
CA LEU A 288 -1.60 -1.75 -11.22
C LEU A 288 -0.57 -0.96 -12.05
N GLY A 289 0.63 -1.51 -12.24
CA GLY A 289 1.71 -0.91 -13.00
C GLY A 289 2.71 -0.11 -12.15
N SER A 290 3.82 0.26 -12.78
CA SER A 290 4.99 0.85 -12.12
C SER A 290 4.69 2.13 -11.31
N ALA A 291 3.72 2.92 -11.75
CA ALA A 291 3.30 4.16 -11.09
C ALA A 291 2.74 3.94 -9.67
N TRP A 292 2.25 2.74 -9.37
CA TRP A 292 1.57 2.41 -8.11
C TRP A 292 2.31 1.37 -7.27
N THR A 293 3.59 1.13 -7.55
CA THR A 293 4.38 0.12 -6.85
C THR A 293 4.80 0.53 -5.44
N LYS A 294 4.76 1.82 -5.09
CA LYS A 294 5.25 2.31 -3.80
C LYS A 294 4.07 2.58 -2.85
N GLY A 295 4.02 1.87 -1.74
CA GLY A 295 3.04 2.06 -0.66
C GLY A 295 3.68 2.55 0.64
N LEU A 296 2.87 2.76 1.68
CA LEU A 296 3.38 3.07 3.02
C LEU A 296 4.06 1.83 3.62
N SER A 297 5.16 1.99 4.36
CA SER A 297 5.76 0.87 5.09
C SER A 297 5.02 0.62 6.41
N VAL A 298 5.27 -0.52 7.04
CA VAL A 298 4.77 -0.84 8.40
C VAL A 298 5.23 0.15 9.49
N ASN A 299 6.26 0.94 9.19
CA ASN A 299 6.84 1.96 10.06
C ASN A 299 6.43 3.38 9.65
N ALA A 300 5.54 3.54 8.66
CA ALA A 300 5.08 4.85 8.23
C ALA A 300 4.56 5.69 9.40
N ARG A 301 4.99 6.95 9.47
CA ARG A 301 4.56 7.93 10.45
C ARG A 301 4.33 9.27 9.77
N TRP A 302 3.37 10.02 10.27
CA TRP A 302 3.03 11.35 9.76
C TRP A 302 3.62 12.43 10.67
N GLY A 303 4.29 13.40 10.06
CA GLY A 303 4.95 14.50 10.74
C GLY A 303 5.39 15.53 9.71
N THR A 304 6.56 16.14 9.93
CA THR A 304 7.14 17.14 9.03
C THR A 304 8.04 16.56 7.94
N THR A 305 8.19 15.23 7.90
CA THR A 305 8.96 14.49 6.89
C THR A 305 8.10 13.44 6.20
N ASP A 306 8.56 12.96 5.05
CA ASP A 306 7.83 11.95 4.28
C ASP A 306 7.63 10.68 5.12
N PRO A 307 6.41 10.10 5.16
CA PRO A 307 6.21 8.80 5.78
C PRO A 307 7.08 7.74 5.10
N GLU A 308 7.61 6.80 5.88
CA GLU A 308 8.39 5.71 5.31
C GLU A 308 7.54 4.88 4.34
N THR A 309 8.15 4.48 3.23
CA THR A 309 7.49 3.76 2.14
C THR A 309 8.15 2.40 1.90
N ALA A 310 7.41 1.49 1.26
CA ALA A 310 7.88 0.19 0.82
C ALA A 310 7.37 -0.09 -0.60
N ASN A 311 8.18 -0.80 -1.39
CA ASN A 311 7.74 -1.26 -2.71
C ASN A 311 6.89 -2.54 -2.57
N GLN A 312 5.86 -2.64 -3.37
CA GLN A 312 5.19 -3.89 -3.72
C GLN A 312 6.24 -4.91 -4.16
N ASN A 313 6.05 -6.16 -3.77
CA ASN A 313 6.99 -7.25 -4.01
C ASN A 313 6.25 -8.59 -4.04
N GLY A 314 6.68 -9.50 -4.90
CA GLY A 314 5.94 -10.72 -5.19
C GLY A 314 4.52 -10.41 -5.67
N LYS A 315 3.53 -11.14 -5.14
CA LYS A 315 2.12 -10.83 -5.39
C LYS A 315 1.76 -9.52 -4.68
N TRP A 316 1.02 -8.64 -5.37
CA TRP A 316 0.67 -7.33 -4.84
C TRP A 316 -0.15 -7.43 -3.55
N GLN A 317 0.22 -6.59 -2.59
CA GLN A 317 -0.46 -6.45 -1.32
C GLN A 317 -1.59 -5.44 -1.44
N VAL A 318 -2.73 -5.72 -0.82
CA VAL A 318 -3.86 -4.79 -0.72
C VAL A 318 -3.70 -3.82 0.45
N GLY A 319 -4.37 -2.68 0.38
CA GLY A 319 -4.37 -1.63 1.40
C GLY A 319 -3.18 -0.69 1.31
N ALA A 320 -3.17 0.28 2.24
CA ALA A 320 -2.20 1.37 2.23
C ALA A 320 -0.81 0.97 2.72
N ILE A 321 -0.75 0.04 3.68
CA ILE A 321 0.49 -0.46 4.28
C ILE A 321 0.98 -1.70 3.51
N VAL A 322 2.24 -1.66 3.07
CA VAL A 322 2.94 -2.71 2.34
C VAL A 322 4.11 -3.21 3.19
N TYR A 323 4.18 -4.53 3.39
CA TYR A 323 5.35 -5.18 3.97
C TYR A 323 6.49 -5.19 2.96
N LYS A 324 7.69 -4.81 3.40
CA LYS A 324 8.91 -4.97 2.60
C LYS A 324 9.16 -6.45 2.34
N GLU A 325 9.87 -6.72 1.24
CA GLU A 325 10.36 -8.05 0.94
C GLU A 325 11.24 -8.55 2.09
N VAL A 326 10.97 -9.77 2.57
CA VAL A 326 11.85 -10.46 3.50
C VAL A 326 12.95 -11.08 2.66
N ILE A 327 14.12 -10.43 2.62
CA ILE A 327 15.28 -11.00 1.95
C ILE A 327 15.79 -12.16 2.81
N THR A 328 15.40 -13.39 2.47
CA THR A 328 16.02 -14.58 3.05
C THR A 328 17.40 -14.73 2.42
N GLN A 329 18.44 -14.29 3.12
CA GLN A 329 19.80 -14.59 2.68
C GLN A 329 20.00 -16.11 2.72
N PRO A 330 20.53 -16.75 1.66
CA PRO A 330 20.84 -18.17 1.72
C PRO A 330 21.79 -18.43 2.91
N ALA A 331 21.53 -19.50 3.66
CA ALA A 331 22.37 -19.86 4.79
C ALA A 331 23.84 -19.96 4.35
N PRO A 332 24.79 -19.39 5.11
CA PRO A 332 26.20 -19.45 4.74
C PRO A 332 26.65 -20.91 4.70
N ILE A 333 27.28 -21.31 3.59
CA ILE A 333 27.78 -22.67 3.41
C ILE A 333 29.10 -22.80 4.19
N PRO A 334 29.24 -23.77 5.13
CA PRO A 334 30.48 -23.98 5.86
C PRO A 334 31.59 -24.43 4.91
N VAL A 335 32.74 -23.77 4.99
CA VAL A 335 33.94 -24.15 4.24
C VAL A 335 34.82 -24.98 5.15
N TYR A 336 35.13 -26.20 4.72
CA TYR A 336 36.08 -27.09 5.41
C TYR A 336 37.48 -26.47 5.39
N THR A 337 38.11 -26.31 6.56
CA THR A 337 39.43 -25.67 6.70
C THR A 337 40.55 -26.66 7.06
N GLY A 338 40.22 -27.85 7.56
CA GLY A 338 41.20 -28.88 7.85
C GLY A 338 40.70 -29.92 8.84
N SER A 339 41.47 -31.00 9.00
CA SER A 339 41.20 -32.03 10.01
C SER A 339 42.46 -32.44 10.74
N ILE A 340 42.29 -32.91 11.98
CA ILE A 340 43.37 -33.47 12.78
C ILE A 340 42.88 -34.68 13.58
N ILE A 341 43.77 -35.65 13.82
CA ILE A 341 43.66 -36.64 14.88
C ILE A 341 44.77 -36.33 15.88
N ASN A 342 44.41 -36.10 17.14
CA ASN A 342 45.38 -35.79 18.19
C ASN A 342 45.97 -37.08 18.78
N ASN A 343 47.27 -37.10 19.08
CA ASN A 343 47.93 -38.26 19.71
C ASN A 343 47.28 -38.69 21.04
N ALA A 344 46.72 -37.74 21.80
CA ALA A 344 46.01 -38.01 23.05
C ALA A 344 44.64 -38.68 22.86
N THR A 345 44.05 -38.58 21.66
CA THR A 345 42.74 -39.15 21.31
C THR A 345 42.80 -39.77 19.91
N PRO A 346 43.55 -40.86 19.72
CA PRO A 346 43.89 -41.37 18.39
C PRO A 346 42.70 -41.98 17.63
N SER A 347 41.53 -42.12 18.26
CA SER A 347 40.28 -42.51 17.63
C SER A 347 39.36 -41.34 17.28
N ARG A 348 39.74 -40.09 17.59
CA ARG A 348 38.90 -38.91 17.33
C ARG A 348 39.44 -38.09 16.17
N LEU A 349 38.64 -38.00 15.10
CA LEU A 349 38.87 -37.12 13.97
C LEU A 349 38.12 -35.81 14.18
N GLU A 350 38.85 -34.70 14.22
CA GLU A 350 38.29 -33.35 14.34
C GLU A 350 38.33 -32.66 12.98
N MET A 351 37.16 -32.40 12.39
CA MET A 351 37.03 -31.62 11.15
C MET A 351 36.65 -30.19 11.52
N THR A 352 37.39 -29.20 11.01
CA THR A 352 37.18 -27.78 11.31
C THR A 352 36.60 -27.06 10.10
N TYR A 353 35.71 -26.11 10.35
CA TYR A 353 35.06 -25.26 9.35
C TYR A 353 35.33 -23.77 9.63
N ASN A 354 35.09 -22.91 8.64
CA ASN A 354 35.32 -21.47 8.75
C ASN A 354 34.24 -20.71 9.54
N LEU A 355 33.15 -21.37 9.92
CA LEU A 355 32.03 -20.76 10.64
C LEU A 355 31.46 -21.74 11.68
N THR A 356 30.79 -21.18 12.70
CA THR A 356 30.11 -21.98 13.73
C THR A 356 28.93 -22.72 13.13
N LEU A 357 28.91 -24.03 13.30
CA LEU A 357 27.87 -24.91 12.76
C LEU A 357 26.62 -24.91 13.66
N ALA A 358 25.46 -25.11 13.06
CA ALA A 358 24.26 -25.44 13.82
C ALA A 358 24.47 -26.75 14.60
N ASN A 359 23.90 -26.88 15.80
CA ASN A 359 23.97 -28.09 16.61
C ASN A 359 22.98 -29.17 16.10
N ILE A 360 23.08 -29.50 14.81
CA ILE A 360 22.26 -30.48 14.09
C ILE A 360 23.14 -31.70 13.81
N VAL A 361 22.93 -32.77 14.57
CA VAL A 361 23.76 -33.97 14.47
C VAL A 361 23.21 -34.92 13.39
N PRO A 362 23.94 -35.13 12.26
CA PRO A 362 23.53 -36.10 11.25
C PRO A 362 23.68 -37.54 11.77
N ALA A 363 23.06 -38.49 11.06
CA ALA A 363 23.30 -39.90 11.33
C ALA A 363 24.77 -40.28 11.06
N ALA A 364 25.33 -41.20 11.84
CA ALA A 364 26.72 -41.67 11.67
C ALA A 364 27.02 -42.19 10.25
N SER A 365 26.03 -42.80 9.61
CA SER A 365 26.10 -43.28 8.22
C SER A 365 26.24 -42.17 7.17
N ALA A 366 26.05 -40.90 7.53
CA ALA A 366 26.33 -39.77 6.65
C ALA A 366 27.83 -39.58 6.40
N PHE A 367 28.69 -40.17 7.24
CA PHE A 367 30.14 -40.13 7.10
C PHE A 367 30.72 -41.50 6.75
N THR A 368 31.56 -41.54 5.72
CA THR A 368 32.40 -42.68 5.40
C THR A 368 33.84 -42.31 5.67
N VAL A 369 34.48 -42.99 6.62
CA VAL A 369 35.90 -42.80 6.95
C VAL A 369 36.68 -44.03 6.53
N LYS A 370 37.77 -43.84 5.79
CA LYS A 370 38.73 -44.88 5.42
C LYS A 370 40.10 -44.55 5.98
N VAL A 371 40.79 -45.57 6.48
CA VAL A 371 42.18 -45.50 6.98
C VAL A 371 42.97 -46.56 6.21
N ASN A 372 43.99 -46.14 5.46
CA ASN A 372 44.71 -46.99 4.50
C ASN A 372 43.77 -47.76 3.56
N ASN A 373 42.73 -47.06 3.07
CA ASN A 373 41.67 -47.58 2.19
C ASN A 373 40.73 -48.64 2.83
N VAL A 374 40.86 -48.93 4.13
CA VAL A 374 39.95 -49.81 4.88
C VAL A 374 38.93 -48.96 5.65
N THR A 375 37.64 -49.31 5.54
CA THR A 375 36.56 -48.59 6.24
C THR A 375 36.73 -48.66 7.75
N ARG A 376 36.62 -47.51 8.42
CA ARG A 376 36.53 -47.38 9.87
C ARG A 376 35.14 -46.82 10.21
N ASN A 377 34.37 -47.56 10.99
CA ASN A 377 33.03 -47.13 11.39
C ASN A 377 33.10 -45.88 12.29
N VAL A 378 32.18 -44.94 12.07
CA VAL A 378 31.95 -43.80 12.95
C VAL A 378 30.93 -44.21 14.01
N SER A 379 31.31 -44.18 15.29
CA SER A 379 30.45 -44.58 16.40
C SER A 379 29.68 -43.41 17.01
N SER A 380 30.20 -42.19 16.94
CA SER A 380 29.51 -40.99 17.39
C SER A 380 29.97 -39.75 16.65
N ILE A 381 29.07 -38.76 16.62
CA ILE A 381 29.29 -37.43 16.04
C ILE A 381 28.95 -36.40 17.11
N ALA A 382 29.83 -35.43 17.31
CA ALA A 382 29.54 -34.25 18.12
C ALA A 382 29.87 -32.99 17.33
N ILE A 383 29.06 -31.94 17.49
CA ILE A 383 29.28 -30.63 16.90
C ILE A 383 29.62 -29.66 18.02
N SER A 384 30.72 -28.92 17.88
CA SER A 384 31.16 -27.97 18.88
C SER A 384 31.78 -26.75 18.20
N GLY A 385 31.05 -25.64 18.20
CA GLY A 385 31.48 -24.40 17.54
C GLY A 385 31.68 -24.65 16.04
N THR A 386 32.92 -24.52 15.59
CA THR A 386 33.32 -24.71 14.19
C THR A 386 33.73 -26.15 13.86
N LYS A 387 33.59 -27.10 14.80
CA LYS A 387 34.12 -28.46 14.67
C LYS A 387 33.04 -29.52 14.57
N VAL A 388 33.27 -30.50 13.69
CA VAL A 388 32.63 -31.82 13.71
C VAL A 388 33.64 -32.82 14.26
N LEU A 389 33.26 -33.52 15.32
CA LEU A 389 34.08 -34.51 16.01
C LEU A 389 33.51 -35.90 15.70
N LEU A 390 34.26 -36.71 14.96
CA LEU A 390 33.90 -38.09 14.65
C LEU A 390 34.71 -39.03 15.56
N THR A 391 34.01 -39.92 16.27
CA THR A 391 34.66 -41.02 17.00
C THR A 391 34.71 -42.25 16.11
N LEU A 392 35.91 -42.77 15.87
CA LEU A 392 36.15 -43.94 15.02
C LEU A 392 36.21 -45.22 15.88
N ALA A 393 35.81 -46.35 15.29
CA ALA A 393 35.77 -47.64 15.98
C ALA A 393 37.15 -48.18 16.44
N SER A 394 38.24 -47.62 15.94
CA SER A 394 39.62 -48.00 16.31
C SER A 394 40.56 -46.82 16.14
N SER A 395 41.66 -46.81 16.90
CA SER A 395 42.71 -45.80 16.78
C SER A 395 43.35 -45.76 15.39
N VAL A 396 43.82 -44.59 15.01
CA VAL A 396 44.62 -44.32 13.81
C VAL A 396 46.07 -44.08 14.23
N SER A 397 47.00 -44.62 13.45
CA SER A 397 48.44 -44.49 13.70
C SER A 397 49.04 -43.35 12.88
N TYR A 398 50.12 -42.75 13.39
CA TYR A 398 50.87 -41.76 12.62
C TYR A 398 51.38 -42.38 11.31
N GLY A 399 51.17 -41.68 10.19
CA GLY A 399 51.52 -42.15 8.85
C GLY A 399 50.38 -42.83 8.08
N ASP A 400 49.26 -43.13 8.74
CA ASP A 400 48.08 -43.67 8.05
C ASP A 400 47.46 -42.64 7.09
N ALA A 401 47.07 -43.08 5.90
CA ALA A 401 46.33 -42.28 4.93
C ALA A 401 44.83 -42.30 5.26
N ILE A 402 44.24 -41.13 5.49
CA ILE A 402 42.82 -40.99 5.88
C ILE A 402 42.03 -40.34 4.75
N THR A 403 40.86 -40.90 4.44
CA THR A 403 39.87 -40.29 3.55
C THR A 403 38.54 -40.20 4.26
N VAL A 404 37.88 -39.04 4.14
CA VAL A 404 36.58 -38.77 4.75
C VAL A 404 35.64 -38.32 3.64
N ALA A 405 34.48 -38.96 3.54
CA ALA A 405 33.39 -38.53 2.69
C ALA A 405 32.16 -38.22 3.54
N TYR A 406 31.47 -37.15 3.19
CA TYR A 406 30.19 -36.78 3.78
C TYR A 406 29.12 -36.78 2.69
N THR A 407 28.04 -37.51 2.92
CA THR A 407 26.86 -37.51 2.05
C THR A 407 25.73 -36.80 2.78
N LYS A 408 25.25 -35.68 2.22
CA LYS A 408 24.19 -34.86 2.82
C LYS A 408 22.92 -35.72 3.03
N PRO A 409 22.48 -35.95 4.28
CA PRO A 409 21.24 -36.67 4.54
C PRO A 409 20.02 -35.78 4.24
N SER A 410 18.86 -36.40 4.00
CA SER A 410 17.58 -35.70 3.81
C SER A 410 17.06 -35.05 5.10
N ALA A 411 17.44 -35.59 6.26
CA ALA A 411 17.13 -35.06 7.58
C ALA A 411 18.42 -34.78 8.36
N ASN A 412 18.43 -33.70 9.13
CA ASN A 412 19.54 -33.28 10.00
C ASN A 412 20.91 -33.15 9.30
N PRO A 413 21.06 -32.37 8.20
CA PRO A 413 22.37 -32.09 7.62
C PRO A 413 23.21 -31.19 8.56
N LEU A 414 24.54 -31.20 8.39
CA LEU A 414 25.49 -30.38 9.17
C LEU A 414 25.23 -28.86 9.15
N GLN A 415 24.46 -28.35 8.18
CA GLN A 415 24.04 -26.95 8.06
C GLN A 415 22.84 -26.81 7.12
#